data_AF-A0A1U9W0W8-F1
#
_entry.id   AF-A0A1U9W0W8-F1
#
_cell.length_a   1.000
_cell.length_b   1.000
_cell.length_c   1.000
_cell.angle_alpha   90.00
_cell.angle_beta   90.00
_cell.angle_gamma   90.00
#
_symmetry.space_group_name_H-M   'P 1'
#
loop_
_entity.id
_entity.type
_entity.pdbx_description
1 polymer ?
#
loop_
_entity_poly.entity_id
_entity_poly.type
_entity_poly.pdbx_seq_one_letter_code
_entity_poly.pdbx_strand_id
1 'polypeptide(L)'
;MILDKAGQKGTGKWSVIEAQNMGVPATAIEAAVAARSISSAKEEREAAEKVLGLPPVGEIKVADRDAFIKDLENALLAAKIGAYAQGFAVMAAASKEFGWN
;
A
#
# COMPACT_ATOMS: atom_id res chain seq x y z
N MET A 1 -22.74 3.06 8.43
CA MET A 1 -21.42 3.63 8.12
C MET A 1 -20.37 2.53 8.32
N ILE A 2 -19.27 2.52 7.55
CA ILE A 2 -18.24 1.46 7.60
C ILE A 2 -17.10 1.91 8.52
N LEU A 3 -16.59 1.00 9.36
CA LEU A 3 -15.45 1.28 10.25
C LEU A 3 -14.12 1.18 9.48
N ASP A 4 -13.19 2.12 9.71
CA ASP A 4 -11.86 2.20 9.11
C ASP A 4 -10.86 1.20 9.72
N LYS A 5 -11.26 -0.07 9.85
CA LYS A 5 -10.43 -1.19 10.32
C LYS A 5 -10.40 -2.29 9.26
N ALA A 6 -9.34 -2.34 8.46
CA ALA A 6 -9.22 -3.34 7.40
C ALA A 6 -8.75 -4.69 7.96
N GLY A 7 -9.58 -5.73 7.79
CA GLY A 7 -9.18 -7.11 8.07
C GLY A 7 -8.24 -7.69 7.01
N GLN A 8 -7.54 -8.77 7.37
CA GLN A 8 -6.76 -9.57 6.42
C GLN A 8 -6.77 -11.06 6.81
N LYS A 9 -6.79 -11.96 5.82
CA LYS A 9 -6.78 -13.41 6.03
C LYS A 9 -5.40 -14.07 5.90
N GLY A 10 -4.38 -13.31 5.51
CA GLY A 10 -2.98 -13.75 5.52
C GLY A 10 -2.27 -13.79 4.18
N THR A 11 -2.97 -13.98 3.05
CA THR A 11 -2.33 -14.14 1.73
C THR A 11 -1.44 -12.95 1.34
N GLY A 12 -1.88 -11.72 1.57
CA GLY A 12 -1.05 -10.53 1.32
C GLY A 12 0.21 -10.49 2.19
N LYS A 13 0.10 -10.88 3.46
CA LYS A 13 1.24 -10.96 4.38
C LYS A 13 2.24 -12.04 3.91
N TRP A 14 1.76 -13.19 3.46
CA TRP A 14 2.61 -14.26 2.93
C TRP A 14 3.38 -13.81 1.69
N SER A 15 2.73 -13.10 0.77
CA SER A 15 3.41 -12.55 -0.42
C SER A 15 4.55 -11.59 -0.04
N VAL A 16 4.34 -10.74 0.96
CA VAL A 16 5.39 -9.82 1.45
C VAL A 16 6.53 -10.56 2.12
N ILE A 17 6.22 -11.51 3.00
CA ILE A 17 7.26 -12.31 3.68
C ILE A 17 8.13 -13.03 2.64
N GLU A 18 7.51 -13.60 1.61
CA GLU A 18 8.25 -14.37 0.62
C GLU A 18 9.07 -13.51 -0.33
N ALA A 19 8.55 -12.34 -0.72
CA ALA A 19 9.35 -11.35 -1.43
C ALA A 19 10.62 -10.98 -0.64
N GLN A 20 10.49 -10.78 0.67
CA GLN A 20 11.62 -10.43 1.55
C GLN A 20 12.60 -11.60 1.74
N ASN A 21 12.12 -12.83 1.90
CA ASN A 21 12.97 -14.03 1.97
C ASN A 21 13.85 -14.19 0.72
N MET A 22 13.30 -13.87 -0.45
CA MET A 22 14.02 -13.91 -1.74
C MET A 22 14.82 -12.63 -2.04
N GLY A 23 14.81 -11.63 -1.15
CA GLY A 23 15.49 -10.35 -1.37
C GLY A 23 14.92 -9.53 -2.54
N VAL A 24 13.65 -9.72 -2.90
CA VAL A 24 12.98 -9.01 -3.98
C VAL A 24 12.11 -7.87 -3.41
N PRO A 25 12.33 -6.61 -3.82
CA PRO A 25 11.55 -5.49 -3.29
C PRO A 25 10.12 -5.50 -3.84
N ALA A 26 9.13 -5.63 -2.96
CA ALA A 26 7.70 -5.58 -3.29
C ALA A 26 6.99 -4.42 -2.56
N THR A 27 7.59 -3.23 -2.61
CA THR A 27 7.27 -2.08 -1.76
C THR A 27 5.82 -1.62 -1.81
N ALA A 28 5.14 -1.71 -2.96
CA ALA A 28 3.73 -1.36 -3.07
C ALA A 28 2.84 -2.36 -2.32
N ILE A 29 3.18 -3.65 -2.38
CA ILE A 29 2.46 -4.73 -1.70
C ILE A 29 2.73 -4.65 -0.18
N GLU A 30 3.98 -4.38 0.21
CA GLU A 30 4.38 -4.12 1.58
C GLU A 30 3.59 -2.97 2.21
N ALA A 31 3.55 -1.82 1.53
CA ALA A 31 2.79 -0.66 1.97
C ALA A 31 1.30 -0.98 2.13
N ALA A 32 0.73 -1.78 1.22
CA ALA A 32 -0.67 -2.20 1.30
C ALA A 32 -0.94 -3.09 2.53
N VAL A 33 -0.04 -4.02 2.87
CA VAL A 33 -0.16 -4.86 4.08
C VAL A 33 0.02 -4.02 5.34
N ALA A 34 1.03 -3.15 5.37
CA ALA A 34 1.28 -2.25 6.50
C ALA A 34 0.08 -1.31 6.76
N ALA A 35 -0.50 -0.72 5.72
CA ALA A 35 -1.66 0.15 5.83
C ALA A 35 -2.87 -0.57 6.47
N ARG A 36 -3.09 -1.86 6.17
CA ARG A 36 -4.16 -2.65 6.81
C ARG A 36 -3.88 -2.86 8.30
N SER A 37 -2.65 -3.21 8.66
CA SER A 37 -2.21 -3.34 10.06
C SER A 37 -2.41 -2.03 10.83
N ILE A 38 -1.97 -0.90 10.28
CA ILE A 38 -2.13 0.43 10.88
C ILE A 38 -3.61 0.79 11.03
N SER A 39 -4.45 0.52 10.02
CA SER A 39 -5.88 0.80 10.11
C SER A 39 -6.55 0.01 11.23
N SER A 40 -6.10 -1.21 11.49
CA SER A 40 -6.66 -2.08 12.54
C SER A 40 -6.35 -1.57 13.96
N ALA A 41 -5.23 -0.87 14.15
CA ALA A 41 -4.82 -0.24 15.41
C ALA A 41 -5.59 1.07 15.70
N LYS A 42 -6.92 1.05 15.58
CA LYS A 42 -7.77 2.26 15.71
C LYS A 42 -7.62 2.96 17.06
N GLU A 43 -7.68 2.20 18.16
CA GLU A 43 -7.61 2.77 19.51
C GLU A 43 -6.28 3.50 19.73
N GLU A 44 -5.19 2.91 19.22
CA GLU A 44 -3.86 3.53 19.24
C GLU A 44 -3.81 4.79 18.36
N ARG A 45 -4.41 4.76 17.16
CA ARG A 45 -4.49 5.96 16.29
C ARG A 45 -5.28 7.09 16.94
N GLU A 46 -6.42 6.80 17.57
CA GLU A 46 -7.23 7.80 18.28
C GLU A 46 -6.51 8.34 19.51
N ALA A 47 -5.79 7.50 20.25
CA ALA A 47 -4.96 7.94 21.37
C ALA A 47 -3.79 8.81 20.89
N ALA A 48 -3.12 8.42 19.81
CA ALA A 48 -2.02 9.17 19.21
C ALA A 48 -2.47 10.54 18.70
N GLU A 49 -3.63 10.63 18.04
CA GLU A 49 -4.19 11.90 17.56
C GLU A 49 -4.44 12.90 18.70
N LYS A 50 -4.92 12.43 19.86
CA LYS A 50 -5.13 13.29 21.04
C LYS A 50 -3.83 13.88 21.61
N VAL A 51 -2.72 13.17 21.43
CA VAL A 51 -1.39 13.58 21.96
C VAL A 51 -0.62 14.41 20.93
N LEU A 52 -0.61 13.97 19.67
CA LEU A 52 0.19 14.57 18.59
C LEU A 52 -0.56 15.68 17.85
N GLY A 53 -1.89 15.70 17.93
CA GLY A 53 -2.74 16.50 17.06
C GLY A 53 -2.71 16.01 15.61
N LEU A 54 -3.49 16.68 14.75
CA LEU A 54 -3.37 16.56 13.31
C LEU A 54 -2.48 17.69 12.78
N PRO A 55 -1.67 17.44 11.73
CA PRO A 55 -0.97 18.52 11.07
C PRO A 55 -1.99 19.55 10.55
N PRO A 56 -1.64 20.85 10.49
CA PRO A 56 -2.52 21.85 9.92
C PRO A 56 -2.79 21.51 8.45
N VAL A 57 -4.00 21.04 8.17
CA VAL A 57 -4.43 20.75 6.81
C VAL A 57 -4.99 22.04 6.23
N GLY A 58 -4.23 22.70 5.36
CA GLY A 58 -4.73 23.85 4.61
C GLY A 58 -5.83 23.43 3.64
N GLU A 59 -6.65 24.38 3.19
CA GLU A 59 -7.55 24.13 2.06
C GLU A 59 -6.74 23.69 0.84
N ILE A 60 -7.08 22.53 0.29
CA ILE A 60 -6.54 22.10 -1.00
C ILE A 60 -7.14 23.00 -2.08
N LYS A 61 -6.37 23.99 -2.52
CA LYS A 61 -6.76 24.87 -3.62
C LYS A 61 -6.42 24.22 -4.96
N VAL A 62 -7.42 23.65 -5.60
CA VAL A 62 -7.30 23.06 -6.94
C VAL A 62 -7.71 24.12 -7.96
N ALA A 63 -6.74 24.68 -8.67
CA ALA A 63 -6.98 25.73 -9.68
C ALA A 63 -7.71 25.19 -10.91
N ASP A 64 -7.34 24.00 -11.37
CA ASP A 64 -8.00 23.27 -12.46
C ASP A 64 -8.35 21.86 -11.96
N ARG A 65 -9.65 21.65 -11.74
CA ARG A 65 -10.16 20.40 -11.20
C ARG A 65 -10.02 19.24 -12.18
N ASP A 66 -10.18 19.49 -13.46
CA ASP A 66 -10.15 18.45 -14.47
C ASP A 66 -8.72 17.98 -14.72
N ALA A 67 -7.77 18.92 -14.79
CA ALA A 67 -6.34 18.59 -14.82
C ALA A 67 -5.91 17.81 -13.57
N PHE A 68 -6.34 18.23 -12.37
CA PHE A 68 -6.01 17.54 -11.13
C PHE A 68 -6.54 16.10 -11.08
N ILE A 69 -7.78 15.88 -11.53
CA ILE A 69 -8.35 14.53 -11.63
C ILE A 69 -7.56 13.70 -12.64
N LYS A 70 -7.15 14.30 -13.76
CA LYS A 70 -6.35 13.60 -14.77
C LYS A 70 -4.98 13.18 -14.21
N ASP A 71 -4.36 14.02 -13.41
CA ASP A 71 -3.11 13.68 -12.73
C ASP A 71 -3.29 12.53 -11.73
N LEU A 72 -4.37 12.53 -10.95
CA LEU A 72 -4.70 11.43 -10.03
C LEU A 72 -4.95 10.10 -10.79
N GLU A 73 -5.64 10.15 -11.93
CA GLU A 73 -5.86 8.99 -12.79
C GLU A 73 -4.53 8.41 -13.29
N ASN A 74 -3.66 9.27 -13.83
CA ASN A 74 -2.34 8.87 -14.33
C ASN A 74 -1.44 8.34 -13.20
N ALA A 75 -1.47 8.96 -12.03
CA ALA A 75 -0.71 8.52 -10.85
C ALA A 75 -1.17 7.14 -10.38
N LEU A 76 -2.49 6.90 -10.32
CA LEU A 76 -3.04 5.59 -9.97
C LEU A 76 -2.65 4.53 -11.01
N LEU A 77 -2.72 4.85 -12.30
CA LEU A 77 -2.33 3.94 -13.37
C LEU A 77 -0.85 3.58 -13.28
N ALA A 78 0.03 4.57 -13.08
CA ALA A 78 1.46 4.36 -12.92
C ALA A 78 1.77 3.49 -11.69
N ALA A 79 1.14 3.79 -10.55
CA ALA A 79 1.28 3.01 -9.32
C ALA A 79 0.83 1.55 -9.51
N LYS A 80 -0.27 1.33 -10.26
CA LYS A 80 -0.74 -0.01 -10.62
C LYS A 80 0.29 -0.74 -11.47
N ILE A 81 0.80 -0.12 -12.53
CA ILE A 81 1.84 -0.74 -13.38
C ILE A 81 3.06 -1.13 -12.53
N GLY A 82 3.53 -0.24 -11.66
CA GLY A 82 4.63 -0.52 -10.73
C GLY A 82 4.35 -1.69 -9.79
N ALA A 83 3.17 -1.76 -9.19
CA ALA A 83 2.79 -2.85 -8.29
C ALA A 83 2.74 -4.21 -9.02
N TYR A 84 2.25 -4.24 -10.27
CA TYR A 84 2.25 -5.46 -11.07
C TYR A 84 3.68 -5.86 -11.47
N ALA A 85 4.52 -4.91 -11.88
CA ALA A 85 5.92 -5.18 -12.20
C ALA A 85 6.66 -5.80 -11.01
N GLN A 86 6.44 -5.28 -9.79
CA GLN A 86 6.96 -5.87 -8.56
C GLN A 86 6.44 -7.29 -8.34
N GLY A 87 5.14 -7.53 -8.49
CA GLY A 87 4.54 -8.86 -8.37
C GLY A 87 5.14 -9.87 -9.36
N PHE A 88 5.34 -9.47 -10.63
CA PHE A 88 5.99 -10.31 -11.62
C PHE A 88 7.47 -10.57 -11.30
N ALA A 89 8.19 -9.58 -10.77
CA ALA A 89 9.57 -9.78 -10.32
C ALA A 89 9.67 -10.80 -9.18
N VAL A 90 8.74 -10.75 -8.22
CA VAL A 90 8.63 -11.76 -7.14
C VAL A 90 8.35 -13.14 -7.71
N MET A 91 7.41 -13.28 -8.63
CA MET A 91 7.10 -14.57 -9.27
C MET A 91 8.27 -15.11 -10.08
N ALA A 92 9.02 -14.25 -10.79
CA ALA A 92 10.19 -14.65 -11.56
C ALA A 92 11.33 -15.15 -10.64
N ALA A 93 11.57 -14.46 -9.53
CA ALA A 93 12.53 -14.90 -8.52
C ALA A 93 12.11 -16.24 -7.90
N ALA A 94 10.82 -16.40 -7.57
CA ALA A 94 10.29 -17.66 -7.06
C ALA A 94 10.45 -18.81 -8.07
N SER A 95 10.17 -18.58 -9.35
CA SER A 95 10.39 -19.62 -10.38
C SER A 95 11.85 -20.08 -10.42
N LYS A 96 12.80 -19.13 -10.31
CA LYS A 96 14.23 -19.46 -10.25
C LYS A 96 14.62 -20.20 -8.96
N GLU A 97 14.18 -19.73 -7.80
CA GLU A 97 14.51 -20.32 -6.49
C GLU A 97 13.98 -21.75 -6.35
N PHE A 98 12.75 -21.98 -6.82
CA PHE A 98 12.03 -23.24 -6.63
C PHE A 98 12.01 -24.15 -7.87
N GLY A 99 12.62 -23.73 -8.98
CA GLY A 99 12.72 -24.52 -10.21
C GLY A 99 11.37 -24.78 -10.90
N TRP A 100 10.44 -23.80 -10.88
CA TRP A 100 9.06 -23.97 -11.36
C TRP A 100 8.87 -23.80 -12.88
N ASN A 101 9.92 -23.41 -13.62
CA ASN A 101 9.92 -23.10 -15.05
C ASN A 101 8.83 -22.08 -15.44
#